data_AF-A0A8X6XW58-F1
#
_entry.id   AF-A0A8X6XW58-F1
#
_cell.length_a   1.000
_cell.length_b   1.000
_cell.length_c   1.000
_cell.angle_alpha   90.00
_cell.angle_beta   90.00
_cell.angle_gamma   90.00
#
_symmetry.space_group_name_H-M   'P 1'
#
loop_
_entity.id
_entity.type
_entity.pdbx_description
1 polymer ?
#
loop_
_entity_poly.entity_id
_entity_poly.type
_entity_poly.pdbx_seq_one_letter_code
_entity_poly.pdbx_strand_id
1 'polypeptide(L)'
;MWKYFTHNNTYEYTILNDLLHSYNHTHHSNIKRTPTEVTPDNENDVWFTLYGDMEGMRKKACVFSVGDIVRVSKHKLLFEKGYETNWTEELFVVTECVPRHPRLSD
;
A
#
# COMPACT_ATOMS: atom_id res chain seq x y z
N MET A 1 1.14 16.71 10.43
CA MET A 1 0.10 17.49 9.72
C MET A 1 -1.21 17.51 10.48
N TRP A 2 -1.95 16.39 10.58
CA TRP A 2 -3.30 16.40 11.17
C TRP A 2 -3.36 16.95 12.59
N LYS A 3 -2.37 16.60 13.43
CA LYS A 3 -2.23 17.16 14.79
C LYS A 3 -2.21 18.70 14.82
N TYR A 4 -1.56 19.34 13.85
CA TYR A 4 -1.49 20.80 13.76
C TYR A 4 -2.84 21.40 13.35
N PHE A 5 -3.50 20.82 12.33
CA PHE A 5 -4.82 21.27 11.89
C PHE A 5 -5.87 21.14 12.98
N THR A 6 -5.88 20.03 13.70
CA THR A 6 -6.78 19.82 14.84
C THR A 6 -6.50 20.81 15.98
N HIS A 7 -5.22 21.07 16.30
CA HIS A 7 -4.85 21.98 17.39
C HIS A 7 -5.20 23.44 17.08
N ASN A 8 -4.95 23.89 15.85
CA ASN A 8 -5.13 25.28 15.44
C ASN A 8 -6.47 25.56 14.78
N ASN A 9 -7.35 24.55 14.69
CA ASN A 9 -8.67 24.62 14.06
C ASN A 9 -8.62 25.31 12.68
N THR A 10 -7.64 24.94 11.87
CA THR A 10 -7.41 25.51 10.54
C THR A 10 -7.00 24.41 9.56
N TYR A 11 -7.34 24.61 8.30
CA TYR A 11 -6.91 23.79 7.17
C TYR A 11 -5.92 24.53 6.27
N GLU A 12 -5.34 25.63 6.76
CA GLU A 12 -4.34 26.38 6.03
C GLU A 12 -2.99 25.67 6.03
N TYR A 13 -2.41 25.54 4.83
CA TYR A 13 -1.13 24.88 4.59
C TYR A 13 0.08 25.80 4.80
N THR A 14 -0.03 26.82 5.64
CA THR A 14 1.05 27.78 5.91
C THR A 14 2.32 27.13 6.47
N ILE A 15 2.17 25.99 7.16
CA ILE A 15 3.28 25.18 7.72
C ILE A 15 3.86 24.14 6.76
N LEU A 16 3.46 24.14 5.49
CA LEU A 16 3.86 23.07 4.56
C LEU A 16 5.39 22.94 4.43
N ASN A 17 6.10 24.06 4.36
CA ASN A 17 7.57 24.06 4.25
C ASN A 17 8.23 23.42 5.48
N ASP A 18 7.81 23.81 6.68
CA ASP A 18 8.35 23.26 7.94
C ASP A 18 8.07 21.76 8.06
N LEU A 19 6.89 21.34 7.60
CA LEU A 19 6.50 19.93 7.59
C LEU A 19 7.35 19.11 6.61
N LEU A 20 7.57 19.62 5.40
CA LEU A 20 8.43 19.01 4.40
C LEU A 20 9.86 18.87 4.91
N HIS A 21 10.39 19.95 5.50
CA HIS A 21 11.72 19.95 6.09
C HIS A 21 11.82 18.90 7.21
N SER A 22 10.86 18.86 8.13
CA SER A 22 10.84 17.86 9.20
C SER A 22 10.76 16.44 8.63
N TYR A 23 9.92 16.19 7.64
CA TYR A 23 9.75 14.86 7.03
C TYR A 23 11.02 14.37 6.34
N ASN A 24 11.67 15.22 5.55
CA ASN A 24 12.87 14.87 4.78
C ASN A 24 14.12 14.67 5.65
N HIS A 25 14.17 15.29 6.83
CA HIS A 25 15.31 15.17 7.76
C HIS A 25 15.05 14.24 8.96
N THR A 26 13.84 13.67 9.07
CA THR A 26 13.55 12.65 10.09
C THR A 26 14.03 11.29 9.59
N HIS A 27 14.54 10.46 10.49
CA HIS A 27 14.90 9.09 10.16
C HIS A 27 13.65 8.25 9.86
N HIS A 28 13.61 7.62 8.68
CA HIS A 28 12.50 6.76 8.28
C HIS A 28 12.84 5.29 8.54
N SER A 29 12.05 4.64 9.38
CA SER A 29 12.30 3.27 9.84
C SER A 29 12.33 2.20 8.74
N ASN A 30 11.71 2.45 7.58
CA ASN A 30 11.71 1.49 6.46
C ASN A 30 13.02 1.56 5.67
N ILE A 31 13.46 2.75 5.27
CA ILE A 31 14.70 2.97 4.49
C ILE A 31 15.96 3.06 5.37
N LYS A 32 15.80 3.08 6.70
CA LYS A 32 16.87 3.15 7.70
C LYS A 32 17.77 4.39 7.59
N ARG A 33 17.25 5.48 7.02
CA ARG A 33 17.94 6.76 6.83
C ARG A 33 16.95 7.91 6.66
N THR A 34 17.44 9.13 6.52
CA THR A 34 16.59 10.28 6.18
C THR A 34 16.40 10.36 4.66
N PRO A 35 15.23 10.79 4.15
CA PRO A 35 15.02 10.99 2.72
C PRO A 35 16.05 11.93 2.06
N THR A 36 16.51 12.96 2.77
CA THR A 36 17.52 13.90 2.23
C THR A 36 18.87 13.23 1.94
N GLU A 37 19.21 12.14 2.64
CA GLU A 37 20.46 11.42 2.44
C GLU A 37 20.44 10.47 1.23
N VAL A 38 19.30 10.30 0.56
CA VAL A 38 19.18 9.43 -0.61
C VAL A 38 19.79 10.11 -1.83
N THR A 39 20.78 9.46 -2.44
CA THR A 39 21.50 9.92 -3.63
C THR A 39 21.52 8.82 -4.69
N PRO A 40 21.78 9.13 -5.97
CA PRO A 40 21.87 8.11 -7.02
C PRO A 40 22.89 7.00 -6.71
N ASP A 41 23.97 7.34 -5.99
CA ASP A 41 25.01 6.37 -5.61
C ASP A 41 24.53 5.34 -4.57
N ASN A 42 23.60 5.73 -3.69
CA ASN A 42 23.10 4.87 -2.62
C ASN A 42 21.70 4.31 -2.87
N GLU A 43 21.10 4.62 -4.03
CA GLU A 43 19.75 4.18 -4.42
C GLU A 43 19.63 2.65 -4.37
N ASN A 44 20.64 1.92 -4.86
CA ASN A 44 20.64 0.45 -4.83
C ASN A 44 20.61 -0.12 -3.41
N ASP A 45 21.31 0.52 -2.47
CA ASP A 45 21.35 0.10 -1.07
C ASP A 45 20.01 0.39 -0.37
N VAL A 46 19.39 1.54 -0.67
CA VAL A 46 18.02 1.85 -0.23
C VAL A 46 17.03 0.83 -0.81
N TRP A 47 17.15 0.51 -2.11
CA TRP A 47 16.30 -0.47 -2.77
C TRP A 47 16.45 -1.85 -2.16
N PHE A 48 17.68 -2.30 -1.89
CA PHE A 48 17.92 -3.59 -1.24
C PHE A 48 17.40 -3.62 0.21
N THR A 49 17.46 -2.50 0.92
CA THR A 49 16.86 -2.37 2.26
C THR A 49 15.34 -2.56 2.21
N LEU A 50 14.67 -2.04 1.18
CA LEU A 50 13.22 -2.13 1.02
C LEU A 50 12.76 -3.49 0.44
N TYR A 51 13.52 -4.05 -0.49
CA TYR A 51 13.07 -5.13 -1.36
C TYR A 51 14.07 -6.31 -1.49
N GLY A 52 15.22 -6.26 -0.81
CA GLY A 52 16.26 -7.29 -0.93
C GLY A 52 15.86 -8.66 -0.38
N ASP A 53 14.97 -8.70 0.62
CA ASP A 53 14.48 -9.96 1.22
C ASP A 53 13.09 -10.37 0.68
N MET A 54 12.94 -10.43 -0.64
CA MET A 54 11.71 -10.93 -1.26
C MET A 54 11.51 -12.45 -1.05
N GLU A 55 12.58 -13.21 -0.85
CA GLU A 55 12.50 -14.65 -0.55
C GLU A 55 11.99 -14.90 0.89
N GLY A 56 12.41 -14.08 1.86
CA GLY A 56 11.91 -14.11 3.23
C GLY A 56 10.49 -13.53 3.39
N MET A 57 10.01 -12.74 2.42
CA MET A 57 8.60 -12.32 2.38
C MET A 57 7.70 -13.54 2.18
N ARG A 58 7.17 -14.04 3.30
CA ARG A 58 6.26 -15.18 3.34
C ARG A 58 5.11 -14.96 2.36
N LYS A 59 5.02 -15.85 1.36
CA LYS A 59 3.90 -15.88 0.40
C LYS A 59 2.60 -15.85 1.20
N LYS A 60 1.66 -15.01 0.76
CA LYS A 60 0.37 -14.93 1.45
C LYS A 60 -0.29 -16.29 1.38
N ALA A 61 -0.73 -16.78 2.55
CA ALA A 61 -1.45 -18.03 2.64
C ALA A 61 -2.74 -17.93 1.82
N CYS A 62 -3.11 -19.04 1.21
CA CYS A 62 -4.39 -19.21 0.54
C CYS A 62 -5.51 -19.00 1.56
N VAL A 63 -6.36 -18.01 1.30
CA VAL A 63 -7.53 -17.75 2.15
C VAL A 63 -8.67 -18.72 1.80
N PHE A 64 -8.78 -19.10 0.52
CA PHE A 64 -9.79 -20.01 0.01
C PHE A 64 -9.25 -21.43 -0.16
N SER A 65 -10.14 -22.40 0.01
CA SER A 65 -9.88 -23.82 -0.22
C SER A 65 -10.42 -24.27 -1.58
N VAL A 66 -9.83 -25.35 -2.12
CA VAL A 66 -10.34 -25.98 -3.34
C VAL A 66 -11.74 -26.53 -3.08
N GLY A 67 -12.69 -26.21 -3.96
CA GLY A 67 -14.11 -26.55 -3.82
C GLY A 67 -14.98 -25.45 -3.24
N ASP A 68 -14.40 -24.36 -2.72
CA ASP A 68 -15.17 -23.21 -2.24
C ASP A 68 -15.97 -22.55 -3.37
N ILE A 69 -17.23 -22.22 -3.10
CA ILE A 69 -18.09 -21.48 -4.02
C ILE A 69 -17.93 -19.98 -3.75
N VAL A 70 -17.46 -19.25 -4.76
CA VAL A 70 -17.13 -17.82 -4.67
C VAL A 70 -17.76 -17.02 -5.80
N ARG A 71 -17.79 -15.70 -5.65
CA ARG A 71 -18.16 -14.74 -6.70
C ARG A 71 -16.99 -13.81 -6.97
N VAL A 72 -16.89 -13.29 -8.19
CA VAL A 72 -15.84 -12.34 -8.58
C VAL A 72 -16.32 -10.93 -8.28
N SER A 73 -15.46 -10.10 -7.68
CA SER A 73 -15.78 -8.68 -7.47
C SER A 73 -15.78 -7.93 -8.80
N LYS A 74 -16.81 -7.11 -9.03
CA LYS A 74 -16.88 -6.24 -10.19
C LYS A 74 -15.90 -5.08 -10.07
N HIS A 75 -15.34 -4.66 -11.20
CA HIS A 75 -14.54 -3.44 -11.26
C HIS A 75 -15.46 -2.23 -11.21
N LYS A 76 -15.31 -1.39 -10.19
CA LYS A 76 -16.13 -0.17 -10.05
C LYS A 76 -15.80 0.82 -11.16
N LEU A 77 -16.82 1.23 -11.92
CA LEU A 77 -16.69 2.34 -12.85
C LEU A 77 -16.80 3.70 -12.13
N LEU A 78 -16.31 4.76 -12.77
CA LEU A 78 -16.34 6.13 -12.22
C LEU A 78 -17.75 6.59 -11.80
N PHE A 79 -18.78 6.08 -12.48
CA PHE A 79 -20.18 6.43 -12.24
C PHE A 79 -21.01 5.15 -12.07
N GLU A 80 -20.87 4.50 -10.92
CA GLU A 80 -21.72 3.38 -10.53
C GLU A 80 -22.80 3.80 -9.55
N LYS A 81 -23.97 3.14 -9.67
CA LYS A 81 -25.08 3.38 -8.76
C LYS A 81 -24.84 2.61 -7.47
N GLY A 82 -24.87 3.29 -6.33
CA GLY A 82 -24.56 2.68 -5.03
C GLY A 82 -25.47 1.54 -4.58
N TYR A 83 -26.61 1.34 -5.24
CA TYR A 83 -27.52 0.23 -4.96
C TYR A 83 -27.19 -1.05 -5.73
N GLU A 84 -26.28 -1.00 -6.71
CA GLU A 84 -25.88 -2.18 -7.49
C GLU A 84 -24.88 -3.05 -6.71
N THR A 85 -24.90 -4.36 -6.96
CA THR A 85 -24.05 -5.31 -6.26
C THR A 85 -22.60 -5.21 -6.74
N ASN A 86 -21.65 -5.33 -5.82
CA ASN A 86 -20.21 -5.26 -6.13
C ASN A 86 -19.62 -6.59 -6.65
N TRP A 87 -20.46 -7.60 -6.96
CA TRP A 87 -20.03 -8.93 -7.37
C TRP A 87 -20.85 -9.45 -8.55
N THR A 88 -20.27 -10.38 -9.30
CA THR A 88 -20.93 -11.10 -10.40
C THR A 88 -22.12 -11.92 -9.89
N GLU A 89 -23.07 -12.18 -10.78
CA GLU A 89 -24.20 -13.07 -10.46
C GLU A 89 -23.79 -14.54 -10.54
N GLU A 90 -22.83 -14.86 -11.41
CA GLU A 90 -22.30 -16.21 -11.57
C GLU A 90 -21.56 -16.69 -10.30
N LEU A 91 -21.75 -17.96 -9.98
CA LEU A 91 -21.03 -18.68 -8.94
C LEU A 91 -19.87 -19.46 -9.56
N PHE A 92 -18.70 -19.35 -8.96
CA PHE A 92 -17.48 -20.04 -9.39
C PHE A 92 -17.00 -21.00 -8.30
N VAL A 93 -16.29 -22.04 -8.70
CA VAL A 93 -15.66 -22.99 -7.78
C VAL A 93 -14.16 -22.82 -7.84
N VAL A 94 -13.50 -22.70 -6.68
CA VAL A 94 -12.04 -22.61 -6.60
C VAL A 94 -11.42 -23.95 -7.00
N THR A 95 -10.60 -23.95 -8.05
CA THR A 95 -9.91 -25.16 -8.55
C THR A 95 -8.52 -25.34 -7.97
N GLU A 96 -7.79 -24.24 -7.78
CA GLU A 96 -6.43 -24.23 -7.26
C GLU A 96 -6.16 -22.96 -6.46
N CYS A 97 -5.17 -23.01 -5.58
CA CYS A 97 -4.60 -21.82 -4.98
C CYS A 97 -3.13 -21.66 -5.36
N VAL A 98 -2.82 -20.51 -5.95
CA VAL A 98 -1.45 -20.12 -6.30
C VAL A 98 -0.92 -19.13 -5.27
N PRO A 99 -0.01 -19.54 -4.36
CA PRO A 99 0.57 -18.64 -3.38
C PRO A 99 1.47 -17.61 -4.08
N ARG A 100 1.19 -16.33 -3.88
CA ARG A 100 1.94 -15.21 -4.48
C ARG A 100 2.66 -14.40 -3.42
N HIS A 101 3.79 -13.81 -3.80
CA HIS A 101 4.38 -12.73 -3.02
C HIS A 101 3.41 -11.55 -2.99
N PRO A 102 3.32 -10.82 -1.86
CA PRO A 102 2.58 -9.57 -1.83
C PRO A 102 3.05 -8.66 -2.98
N ARG A 103 2.11 -7.98 -3.64
CA ARG A 103 2.50 -6.90 -4.56
C ARG A 103 3.20 -5.83 -3.73
N LEU A 104 4.32 -5.35 -4.24
CA LEU A 104 4.94 -4.13 -3.72
C LEU A 104 3.90 -3.01 -3.88
N SER A 105 3.71 -2.21 -2.85
CA SER A 105 2.89 -1.01 -2.95
C SER A 105 3.57 -0.03 -3.90
N ASP A 106 2.89 0.29 -5.01
CA ASP A 106 3.25 1.38 -5.93
C ASP A 106 3.17 2.74 -5.22
#